data_AF-A0A0D0REI1-F1
#
_entry.id   AF-A0A0D0REI1-F1
#
_cell.length_a   1.000
_cell.length_b   1.000
_cell.length_c   1.000
_cell.angle_alpha   90.00
_cell.angle_beta   90.00
_cell.angle_gamma   90.00
#
_symmetry.space_group_name_H-M   'P 1'
#
loop_
_entity.id
_entity.type
_entity.pdbx_description
1 polymer ?
#
loop_
_entity_poly.entity_id
_entity_poly.type
_entity_poly.pdbx_seq_one_letter_code
_entity_poly.pdbx_strand_id
1 'polypeptide(L)'
;MNMKKNSIILLAGLVALSLSACNKTTTVQTQTSSSAVETNAQISTKESETKATVVETIKEKLSAVETTESKKLEETTKETTKETTIFETINESTSETSLKSNVNDKDFKVIKTYGFNADGYSNLSYDLDEKSLKDEGSYYSIKAIYSKPVQVPDNLKVGSTYTITIDELKGKKKTLTYKEKGLLVDENGMEYYYDLDSADKNHRVTLYHDSDDRLDAPFYKGTLKIKKDAIMGEAIIQSYETVSEEELSNEDNWFNGVAFDDMGYVEKLVFFGD
;
A
#
# COMPACT_ATOMS: atom_id res chain seq x y z
N MET A 1 3.39 -64.86 6.57
CA MET A 1 3.99 -65.75 7.59
C MET A 1 5.15 -65.01 8.23
N ASN A 2 5.18 -65.00 9.56
CA ASN A 2 6.07 -64.27 10.46
C ASN A 2 7.57 -64.39 10.17
N MET A 3 8.33 -63.32 10.47
CA MET A 3 9.41 -63.29 11.48
C MET A 3 9.92 -61.83 11.63
N LYS A 4 9.57 -61.13 12.73
CA LYS A 4 10.39 -60.87 13.94
C LYS A 4 11.74 -60.19 13.63
N LYS A 5 11.82 -58.87 13.88
CA LYS A 5 12.38 -58.20 15.09
C LYS A 5 13.90 -58.35 15.23
N ASN A 6 14.61 -57.23 15.20
CA ASN A 6 15.71 -56.95 16.11
C ASN A 6 15.77 -55.44 16.42
N SER A 7 15.58 -55.13 17.69
CA SER A 7 15.87 -53.83 18.30
C SER A 7 17.33 -53.84 18.76
N ILE A 8 18.07 -52.76 18.52
CA ILE A 8 19.28 -52.45 19.28
C ILE A 8 19.11 -51.05 19.86
N ILE A 9 19.17 -51.03 21.19
CA ILE A 9 19.27 -49.86 22.06
C ILE A 9 20.75 -49.50 22.15
N LEU A 10 21.09 -48.21 22.07
CA LEU A 10 22.33 -47.71 22.67
C LEU A 10 22.05 -46.39 23.37
N LEU A 11 22.33 -46.41 24.68
CA LEU A 11 22.20 -45.34 25.66
C LEU A 11 23.62 -45.05 26.16
N ALA A 12 24.04 -43.78 26.16
CA ALA A 12 25.09 -43.14 26.97
C ALA A 12 25.42 -41.80 26.30
N GLY A 13 25.64 -40.67 26.97
CA GLY A 13 25.85 -40.37 28.38
C GLY A 13 26.61 -39.04 28.46
N LEU A 14 26.07 -38.11 29.26
CA LEU A 14 26.69 -36.99 29.98
C LEU A 14 28.14 -36.57 29.65
N VAL A 15 28.37 -35.25 29.43
CA VAL A 15 29.34 -34.46 30.20
C VAL A 15 28.86 -33.01 30.33
N ALA A 16 28.66 -32.58 31.58
CA ALA A 16 28.54 -31.17 31.96
C ALA A 16 29.94 -30.66 32.35
N LEU A 17 30.29 -29.45 31.90
CA LEU A 17 31.43 -28.69 32.42
C LEU A 17 30.97 -27.27 32.75
N SER A 18 30.70 -27.08 34.05
CA SER A 18 30.64 -25.79 34.71
C SER A 18 32.04 -25.32 35.05
N LEU A 19 32.38 -24.06 34.78
CA LEU A 19 33.48 -23.36 35.44
C LEU A 19 33.06 -21.90 35.66
N SER A 20 32.79 -21.61 36.93
CA SER A 20 32.71 -20.28 37.52
C SER A 20 34.09 -19.63 37.50
N ALA A 21 34.14 -18.33 37.18
CA ALA A 21 35.20 -17.46 37.69
C ALA A 21 34.60 -16.09 38.04
N CYS A 22 34.57 -15.88 39.34
CA CYS A 22 34.29 -14.64 40.06
C CYS A 22 35.35 -13.58 39.70
N ASN A 23 34.95 -12.34 39.46
CA ASN A 23 35.78 -11.19 39.80
C ASN A 23 34.90 -10.05 40.31
N LYS A 24 35.10 -9.73 41.58
CA LYS A 24 34.56 -8.58 42.33
C LYS A 24 35.56 -7.43 42.29
N THR A 25 35.03 -6.23 42.60
CA THR A 25 35.70 -4.98 43.04
C THR A 25 36.20 -4.13 41.86
N THR A 26 35.80 -2.87 41.69
CA THR A 26 35.86 -1.79 42.68
C THR A 26 34.89 -0.66 42.36
N THR A 27 34.06 -0.31 43.35
CA THR A 27 33.29 0.93 43.41
C THR A 27 34.22 2.07 43.83
N VAL A 28 34.32 3.12 43.03
CA VAL A 28 34.85 4.42 43.49
C VAL A 28 33.66 5.32 43.77
N GLN A 29 33.36 5.49 45.06
CA GLN A 29 32.60 6.64 45.55
C GLN A 29 33.53 7.86 45.57
N THR A 30 33.07 8.97 45.01
CA THR A 30 33.60 10.28 45.34
C THR A 30 32.45 11.12 45.86
N GLN A 31 32.36 11.21 47.18
CA GLN A 31 31.66 12.29 47.87
C GLN A 31 32.66 13.44 48.07
N THR A 32 32.30 14.65 47.66
CA THR A 32 32.86 15.86 48.25
C THR A 32 31.82 16.98 48.21
N SER A 33 31.26 17.23 49.40
CA SER A 33 30.90 18.53 50.00
C SER A 33 29.94 19.50 49.30
N SER A 34 28.80 19.71 49.96
CA SER A 34 28.04 20.97 49.94
C SER A 34 28.78 22.07 50.71
N SER A 35 28.63 23.34 50.30
CA SER A 35 28.40 24.52 51.18
C SER A 35 28.26 25.82 50.38
N ALA A 36 27.40 26.72 50.90
CA ALA A 36 27.18 28.15 50.60
C ALA A 36 26.34 28.47 49.32
N VAL A 37 25.07 28.92 49.41
CA VAL A 37 24.47 30.13 50.02
C VAL A 37 24.56 31.36 49.11
N GLU A 38 23.38 31.71 48.60
CA GLU A 38 22.78 33.03 48.32
C GLU A 38 23.25 33.98 47.20
N THR A 39 22.20 34.47 46.52
CA THR A 39 21.99 35.78 45.89
C THR A 39 22.75 36.10 44.60
N ASN A 40 22.02 36.08 43.48
CA ASN A 40 21.76 37.34 42.77
C ASN A 40 20.51 37.25 41.90
N ALA A 41 19.57 38.14 42.16
CA ALA A 41 18.49 38.51 41.28
C ALA A 41 18.97 39.62 40.32
N GLN A 42 18.16 39.81 39.27
CA GLN A 42 18.03 41.00 38.40
C GLN A 42 18.83 41.07 37.08
N ILE A 43 18.05 41.49 36.06
CA ILE A 43 18.39 41.93 34.68
C ILE A 43 18.43 40.75 33.69
N SER A 44 17.55 40.60 32.69
CA SER A 44 16.97 41.59 31.79
C SER A 44 15.60 41.13 31.25
N THR A 45 14.61 42.02 31.35
CA THR A 45 13.37 42.02 30.57
C THR A 45 13.58 42.94 29.37
N LYS A 46 13.26 42.46 28.16
CA LYS A 46 12.83 43.17 26.94
C LYS A 46 13.44 42.52 25.69
N GLU A 47 12.64 41.71 25.01
CA GLU A 47 12.67 41.57 23.54
C GLU A 47 11.37 40.88 23.10
N SER A 48 10.27 41.62 23.27
CA SER A 48 8.97 41.35 22.66
C SER A 48 8.49 42.71 22.19
N GLU A 49 8.88 43.10 20.98
CA GLU A 49 8.28 44.18 20.16
C GLU A 49 9.25 44.49 19.01
N THR A 50 9.13 43.77 17.89
CA THR A 50 9.36 44.29 16.53
C THR A 50 9.25 43.15 15.52
N LYS A 51 8.05 42.99 14.95
CA LYS A 51 7.77 42.57 13.56
C LYS A 51 6.26 42.42 13.38
N ALA A 52 5.55 43.51 13.68
CA ALA A 52 4.15 43.73 13.32
C ALA A 52 4.10 45.00 12.47
N THR A 53 4.78 44.99 11.32
CA THR A 53 4.61 45.95 10.23
C THR A 53 5.28 45.34 9.00
N VAL A 54 4.65 45.46 7.83
CA VAL A 54 5.05 44.89 6.52
C VAL A 54 4.60 43.43 6.29
N VAL A 55 3.30 43.19 6.14
CA VAL A 55 2.65 42.65 4.90
C VAL A 55 1.15 43.00 4.98
N GLU A 56 0.82 44.29 5.06
CA GLU A 56 -0.55 44.80 4.99
C GLU A 56 -0.70 45.67 3.73
N THR A 57 -0.29 45.12 2.58
CA THR A 57 -0.29 45.85 1.28
C THR A 57 -0.60 44.96 0.07
N ILE A 58 -1.22 43.78 0.26
CA ILE A 58 -1.71 42.95 -0.86
C ILE A 58 -3.09 42.35 -0.54
N LYS A 59 -4.02 43.19 -0.07
CA LYS A 59 -5.43 42.80 0.08
C LYS A 59 -6.41 43.92 -0.30
N GLU A 60 -5.97 44.84 -1.14
CA GLU A 60 -6.81 45.91 -1.67
C GLU A 60 -6.43 46.19 -3.13
N LYS A 61 -6.81 45.26 -4.01
CA LYS A 61 -6.97 45.42 -5.47
C LYS A 61 -7.33 44.04 -6.04
N LEU A 62 -8.62 43.70 -6.02
CA LEU A 62 -9.33 42.81 -6.97
C LEU A 62 -10.76 42.47 -6.49
N SER A 63 -11.42 43.42 -5.81
CA SER A 63 -12.85 43.34 -5.49
C SER A 63 -13.53 44.66 -5.85
N ALA A 64 -13.60 44.98 -7.14
CA ALA A 64 -14.52 45.98 -7.71
C ALA A 64 -14.36 46.05 -9.24
N VAL A 65 -14.90 45.07 -9.99
CA VAL A 65 -15.53 45.33 -11.29
C VAL A 65 -16.62 44.26 -11.48
N GLU A 66 -17.80 44.56 -10.97
CA GLU A 66 -19.05 43.96 -11.44
C GLU A 66 -19.69 44.89 -12.48
N THR A 67 -20.32 44.26 -13.48
CA THR A 67 -21.51 44.70 -14.23
C THR A 67 -21.43 45.91 -15.18
N THR A 68 -21.51 45.62 -16.49
CA THR A 68 -22.52 46.15 -17.44
C THR A 68 -22.44 45.30 -18.73
N GLU A 69 -23.37 44.38 -19.01
CA GLU A 69 -24.71 44.55 -19.61
C GLU A 69 -24.73 44.35 -21.15
N SER A 70 -25.78 43.64 -21.60
CA SER A 70 -26.34 43.53 -22.97
C SER A 70 -25.83 42.39 -23.87
N LYS A 71 -26.61 41.33 -24.09
CA LYS A 71 -27.82 41.15 -24.95
C LYS A 71 -27.50 40.77 -26.41
N LYS A 72 -27.92 39.53 -26.74
CA LYS A 72 -28.77 39.12 -27.88
C LYS A 72 -28.21 39.12 -29.32
N LEU A 73 -28.17 37.92 -29.92
CA LEU A 73 -28.74 37.43 -31.21
C LEU A 73 -27.93 36.15 -31.58
N GLU A 74 -28.44 34.92 -31.64
CA GLU A 74 -29.51 34.30 -32.44
C GLU A 74 -29.28 34.31 -33.98
N GLU A 75 -29.49 33.13 -34.57
CA GLU A 75 -29.57 32.72 -35.99
C GLU A 75 -28.28 32.29 -36.74
N THR A 76 -28.13 30.98 -37.03
CA THR A 76 -28.55 30.23 -38.25
C THR A 76 -27.49 30.37 -39.37
N THR A 77 -26.91 29.30 -39.95
CA THR A 77 -27.41 28.67 -41.19
C THR A 77 -26.61 27.40 -41.54
N LYS A 78 -27.31 26.44 -42.14
CA LYS A 78 -26.88 25.17 -42.77
C LYS A 78 -26.15 25.39 -44.10
N GLU A 79 -25.22 24.49 -44.47
CA GLU A 79 -25.00 23.91 -45.82
C GLU A 79 -23.75 23.01 -45.76
N THR A 80 -23.85 21.68 -45.76
CA THR A 80 -23.90 20.76 -46.92
C THR A 80 -22.89 21.06 -48.04
N THR A 81 -21.82 20.26 -48.12
CA THR A 81 -21.26 19.81 -49.42
C THR A 81 -20.82 18.36 -49.30
N LYS A 82 -21.44 17.50 -50.11
CA LYS A 82 -20.97 16.15 -50.44
C LYS A 82 -19.80 16.29 -51.40
N GLU A 83 -18.73 15.52 -51.20
CA GLU A 83 -17.99 15.01 -52.35
C GLU A 83 -17.47 13.60 -52.08
N THR A 84 -17.90 12.72 -52.98
CA THR A 84 -17.60 11.31 -53.10
C THR A 84 -16.19 11.14 -53.64
N THR A 85 -15.36 10.29 -53.06
CA THR A 85 -14.36 9.56 -53.85
C THR A 85 -14.26 8.13 -53.36
N ILE A 86 -14.53 7.24 -54.31
CA ILE A 86 -14.52 5.80 -54.24
C ILE A 86 -13.07 5.34 -54.35
N PHE A 87 -12.63 4.44 -53.47
CA PHE A 87 -11.61 3.46 -53.81
C PHE A 87 -12.04 2.09 -53.29
N GLU A 88 -12.13 1.17 -54.24
CA GLU A 88 -12.41 -0.25 -54.07
C GLU A 88 -11.26 -0.98 -53.35
N THR A 89 -11.67 -1.89 -52.48
CA THR A 89 -11.17 -3.27 -52.35
C THR A 89 -9.66 -3.49 -52.20
N ILE A 90 -9.22 -3.66 -50.94
CA ILE A 90 -8.28 -4.72 -50.59
C ILE A 90 -8.87 -5.47 -49.40
N ASN A 91 -9.20 -6.73 -49.66
CA ASN A 91 -9.63 -7.72 -48.68
C ASN A 91 -8.34 -8.34 -48.12
N GLU A 92 -7.95 -7.97 -46.90
CA GLU A 92 -6.95 -8.74 -46.17
C GLU A 92 -7.39 -8.92 -44.71
N SER A 93 -7.74 -10.17 -44.43
CA SER A 93 -8.13 -10.73 -43.15
C SER A 93 -7.10 -10.42 -42.06
N THR A 94 -7.40 -9.45 -41.21
CA THR A 94 -6.83 -9.35 -39.87
C THR A 94 -7.99 -9.35 -38.89
N SER A 95 -8.15 -10.46 -38.17
CA SER A 95 -9.03 -10.51 -37.01
C SER A 95 -8.38 -9.70 -35.89
N GLU A 96 -8.45 -8.37 -35.98
CA GLU A 96 -8.24 -7.52 -34.82
C GLU A 96 -9.38 -7.81 -33.85
N THR A 97 -9.10 -8.70 -32.90
CA THR A 97 -9.94 -8.89 -31.71
C THR A 97 -9.71 -7.65 -30.85
N SER A 98 -10.38 -6.56 -31.22
CA SER A 98 -10.27 -5.28 -30.54
C SER A 98 -10.64 -5.47 -29.06
N LEU A 99 -9.70 -5.13 -28.16
CA LEU A 99 -9.97 -5.04 -26.73
C LEU A 99 -11.17 -4.08 -26.54
N LYS A 100 -12.30 -4.62 -26.09
CA LYS A 100 -13.50 -3.80 -25.88
C LYS A 100 -13.27 -2.92 -24.65
N SER A 101 -13.41 -1.61 -24.82
CA SER A 101 -13.27 -0.66 -23.71
C SER A 101 -14.26 -1.01 -22.60
N ASN A 102 -13.76 -1.11 -21.38
CA ASN A 102 -14.52 -1.65 -20.25
C ASN A 102 -14.67 -0.62 -19.13
N VAL A 103 -14.78 0.67 -19.50
CA VAL A 103 -14.85 1.83 -18.59
C VAL A 103 -15.97 1.70 -17.53
N ASN A 104 -16.94 0.80 -17.74
CA ASN A 104 -18.03 0.50 -16.82
C ASN A 104 -17.87 -0.76 -15.96
N ASP A 105 -16.74 -1.46 -16.02
CA ASP A 105 -16.49 -2.64 -15.20
C ASP A 105 -16.54 -2.29 -13.70
N LYS A 106 -17.34 -3.05 -12.95
CA LYS A 106 -17.51 -2.88 -11.51
C LYS A 106 -16.18 -3.10 -10.79
N ASP A 107 -15.39 -4.06 -11.26
CA ASP A 107 -14.15 -4.45 -10.60
C ASP A 107 -13.10 -3.35 -10.78
N PHE A 108 -12.99 -2.77 -11.98
CA PHE A 108 -12.08 -1.64 -12.21
C PHE A 108 -12.53 -0.35 -11.50
N LYS A 109 -13.83 -0.15 -11.29
CA LYS A 109 -14.32 0.96 -10.44
C LYS A 109 -13.88 0.82 -8.99
N VAL A 110 -13.87 -0.40 -8.45
CA VAL A 110 -13.33 -0.65 -7.10
C VAL A 110 -11.85 -0.28 -7.05
N ILE A 111 -11.05 -0.75 -8.02
CA ILE A 111 -9.62 -0.45 -8.09
C ILE A 111 -9.38 1.06 -8.14
N LYS A 112 -10.07 1.77 -9.05
CA LYS A 112 -9.97 3.24 -9.18
C LYS A 112 -10.39 4.01 -7.93
N THR A 113 -11.26 3.44 -7.09
CA THR A 113 -11.68 4.08 -5.82
C THR A 113 -10.53 4.13 -4.81
N TYR A 114 -9.67 3.11 -4.80
CA TYR A 114 -8.47 3.06 -3.93
C TYR A 114 -7.26 3.74 -4.57
N GLY A 115 -7.28 3.89 -5.89
CA GLY A 115 -6.28 4.64 -6.64
C GLY A 115 -4.97 3.88 -6.83
N PHE A 116 -3.97 4.62 -7.29
CA PHE A 116 -2.66 4.12 -7.69
C PHE A 116 -1.57 4.91 -6.98
N ASN A 117 -0.42 4.28 -6.75
CA ASN A 117 0.77 4.92 -6.20
C ASN A 117 1.50 5.76 -7.27
N ALA A 118 2.58 6.42 -6.87
CA ALA A 118 3.34 7.31 -7.77
C ALA A 118 3.93 6.59 -8.99
N ASP A 119 4.19 5.29 -8.88
CA ASP A 119 4.74 4.45 -9.94
C ASP A 119 3.64 3.84 -10.85
N GLY A 120 2.37 4.14 -10.58
CA GLY A 120 1.22 3.67 -11.37
C GLY A 120 0.69 2.29 -10.99
N TYR A 121 1.18 1.69 -9.91
CA TYR A 121 0.62 0.43 -9.39
C TYR A 121 -0.59 0.70 -8.49
N SER A 122 -1.54 -0.22 -8.49
CA SER A 122 -2.71 -0.19 -7.62
C SER A 122 -2.28 -0.14 -6.15
N ASN A 123 -3.02 0.62 -5.34
CA ASN A 123 -2.84 0.62 -3.89
C ASN A 123 -3.38 -0.67 -3.23
N LEU A 124 -4.00 -1.58 -4.00
CA LEU A 124 -4.51 -2.88 -3.55
C LEU A 124 -3.50 -4.00 -3.84
N SER A 125 -3.61 -5.10 -3.10
CA SER A 125 -2.98 -6.38 -3.44
C SER A 125 -4.04 -7.41 -3.89
N TYR A 126 -3.58 -8.45 -4.57
CA TYR A 126 -4.42 -9.40 -5.29
C TYR A 126 -3.93 -10.81 -5.06
N ASP A 127 -4.81 -11.66 -4.53
CA ASP A 127 -4.61 -13.11 -4.40
C ASP A 127 -5.43 -13.79 -5.51
N LEU A 128 -4.76 -14.41 -6.49
CA LEU A 128 -5.40 -14.98 -7.67
C LEU A 128 -5.88 -16.41 -7.40
N ASP A 129 -7.11 -16.72 -7.83
CA ASP A 129 -7.66 -18.08 -7.80
C ASP A 129 -7.27 -18.79 -9.10
N GLU A 130 -6.14 -19.50 -9.08
CA GLU A 130 -5.53 -20.20 -10.22
C GLU A 130 -6.52 -21.16 -10.89
N LYS A 131 -7.41 -21.78 -10.10
CA LYS A 131 -8.45 -22.72 -10.60
C LYS A 131 -9.54 -22.04 -11.43
N SER A 132 -9.58 -20.70 -11.41
CA SER A 132 -10.58 -19.91 -12.12
C SER A 132 -10.07 -19.31 -13.44
N LEU A 133 -8.80 -19.55 -13.79
CA LEU A 133 -8.16 -19.03 -14.99
C LEU A 133 -8.92 -19.46 -16.25
N LYS A 134 -9.11 -18.51 -17.17
CA LYS A 134 -9.71 -18.73 -18.49
C LYS A 134 -8.98 -17.92 -19.55
N ASP A 135 -8.68 -18.57 -20.67
CA ASP A 135 -8.29 -17.87 -21.90
C ASP A 135 -9.55 -17.35 -22.62
N GLU A 136 -9.67 -16.03 -22.73
CA GLU A 136 -10.76 -15.32 -23.43
C GLU A 136 -10.34 -14.91 -24.86
N GLY A 137 -9.28 -15.52 -25.38
CA GLY A 137 -8.70 -15.27 -26.71
C GLY A 137 -7.71 -14.11 -26.69
N SER A 138 -8.19 -12.89 -26.44
CA SER A 138 -7.36 -11.67 -26.46
C SER A 138 -6.73 -11.30 -25.11
N TYR A 139 -7.18 -11.93 -24.03
CA TYR A 139 -6.72 -11.71 -22.66
C TYR A 139 -7.03 -12.95 -21.81
N TYR A 140 -6.41 -13.05 -20.63
CA TYR A 140 -6.78 -14.03 -19.61
C TYR A 140 -7.76 -13.42 -18.61
N SER A 141 -8.76 -14.17 -18.16
CA SER A 141 -9.58 -13.78 -17.01
C SER A 141 -9.32 -14.70 -15.83
N ILE A 142 -9.18 -14.11 -14.63
CA ILE A 142 -8.93 -14.87 -13.40
C ILE A 142 -9.64 -14.19 -12.23
N LYS A 143 -10.33 -14.96 -11.39
CA LYS A 143 -10.92 -14.43 -10.16
C LYS A 143 -9.80 -14.12 -9.18
N ALA A 144 -10.02 -13.08 -8.37
CA ALA A 144 -9.07 -12.73 -7.34
C ALA A 144 -9.77 -12.13 -6.11
N ILE A 145 -9.11 -12.28 -4.97
CA ILE A 145 -9.44 -11.57 -3.74
C ILE A 145 -8.62 -10.29 -3.72
N TYR A 146 -9.30 -9.15 -3.60
CA TYR A 146 -8.65 -7.85 -3.48
C TYR A 146 -8.52 -7.53 -2.01
N SER A 147 -7.32 -7.14 -1.63
CA SER A 147 -7.00 -6.75 -0.27
C SER A 147 -6.53 -5.30 -0.25
N LYS A 148 -6.93 -4.57 0.80
CA LYS A 148 -6.60 -3.16 0.99
C LYS A 148 -5.67 -2.99 2.19
N PRO A 149 -4.83 -1.95 2.20
CA PRO A 149 -3.97 -1.65 3.33
C PRO A 149 -4.81 -1.44 4.59
N VAL A 150 -4.41 -2.07 5.68
CA VAL A 150 -4.98 -1.80 7.01
C VAL A 150 -4.36 -0.52 7.54
N GLN A 151 -5.22 0.45 7.87
CA GLN A 151 -4.78 1.74 8.36
C GLN A 151 -5.28 2.05 9.76
N VAL A 152 -4.47 2.72 10.56
CA VAL A 152 -4.82 3.25 11.89
C VAL A 152 -4.66 4.78 11.94
N PRO A 153 -5.24 5.48 12.93
CA PRO A 153 -4.94 6.89 13.16
C PRO A 153 -3.46 7.11 13.48
N ASP A 154 -2.90 8.23 13.03
CA ASP A 154 -1.50 8.61 13.28
C ASP A 154 -1.23 9.11 14.71
N ASN A 155 -2.27 9.42 15.49
CA ASN A 155 -2.20 10.14 16.76
C ASN A 155 -2.49 9.28 18.01
N LEU A 156 -2.21 7.98 17.94
CA LEU A 156 -2.41 7.05 19.05
C LEU A 156 -1.49 7.37 20.24
N LYS A 157 -2.02 7.21 21.47
CA LYS A 157 -1.26 7.39 22.71
C LYS A 157 -0.82 6.05 23.28
N VAL A 158 0.30 6.01 23.98
CA VAL A 158 0.80 4.82 24.70
C VAL A 158 -0.31 4.19 25.55
N GLY A 159 -0.52 2.89 25.37
CA GLY A 159 -1.54 2.10 26.08
C GLY A 159 -2.96 2.19 25.49
N SER A 160 -3.19 3.01 24.45
CA SER A 160 -4.47 3.05 23.76
C SER A 160 -4.71 1.77 22.99
N THR A 161 -5.96 1.30 22.95
CA THR A 161 -6.36 0.17 22.11
C THR A 161 -7.10 0.66 20.86
N TYR A 162 -6.90 -0.06 19.75
CA TYR A 162 -7.59 0.18 18.49
C TYR A 162 -7.97 -1.14 17.85
N THR A 163 -9.23 -1.26 17.39
CA THR A 163 -9.70 -2.46 16.70
C THR A 163 -9.59 -2.27 15.20
N ILE A 164 -8.79 -3.11 14.57
CA ILE A 164 -8.63 -3.20 13.11
C ILE A 164 -9.46 -4.35 12.55
N THR A 165 -9.83 -4.25 11.28
CA THR A 165 -10.41 -5.38 10.53
C THR A 165 -9.30 -6.02 9.71
N ILE A 166 -9.12 -7.33 9.85
CA ILE A 166 -8.06 -8.11 9.18
C ILE A 166 -8.61 -8.97 8.03
N ASP A 167 -9.93 -9.14 7.95
CA ASP A 167 -10.63 -9.80 6.84
C ASP A 167 -12.07 -9.26 6.83
N GLU A 168 -12.37 -8.33 5.91
CA GLU A 168 -13.71 -7.74 5.80
C GLU A 168 -14.73 -8.73 5.22
N LEU A 169 -14.28 -9.65 4.35
CA LEU A 169 -15.13 -10.67 3.75
C LEU A 169 -15.67 -11.67 4.79
N LYS A 170 -14.88 -11.95 5.84
CA LYS A 170 -15.26 -12.83 6.95
C LYS A 170 -15.62 -12.07 8.23
N GLY A 171 -15.53 -10.73 8.22
CA GLY A 171 -15.78 -9.88 9.40
C GLY A 171 -14.78 -10.10 10.55
N LYS A 172 -13.58 -10.60 10.28
CA LYS A 172 -12.56 -10.85 11.32
C LYS A 172 -11.91 -9.55 11.74
N LYS A 173 -11.84 -9.34 13.05
CA LYS A 173 -11.24 -8.16 13.67
C LYS A 173 -10.17 -8.56 14.68
N LYS A 174 -9.25 -7.64 14.94
CA LYS A 174 -8.20 -7.78 15.94
C LYS A 174 -8.06 -6.47 16.71
N THR A 175 -7.83 -6.56 18.01
CA THR A 175 -7.54 -5.39 18.84
C THR A 175 -6.04 -5.31 19.06
N LEU A 176 -5.49 -4.14 18.76
CA LEU A 176 -4.08 -3.82 18.94
C LEU A 176 -3.94 -2.79 20.06
N THR A 177 -2.85 -2.89 20.82
CA THR A 177 -2.47 -1.90 21.84
C THR A 177 -1.27 -1.12 21.34
N TYR A 178 -1.39 0.19 21.24
CA TYR A 178 -0.26 1.04 20.89
C TYR A 178 0.76 1.07 22.02
N LYS A 179 2.02 0.75 21.69
CA LYS A 179 3.15 0.79 22.61
C LYS A 179 3.82 2.15 22.52
N GLU A 180 4.72 2.34 21.57
CA GLU A 180 5.42 3.59 21.33
C GLU A 180 5.99 3.61 19.90
N LYS A 181 6.31 4.80 19.38
CA LYS A 181 7.06 4.98 18.12
C LYS A 181 6.55 4.18 16.91
N GLY A 182 5.22 4.10 16.75
CA GLY A 182 4.61 3.40 15.62
C GLY A 182 4.42 1.89 15.84
N LEU A 183 4.79 1.36 17.00
CA LEU A 183 4.57 -0.05 17.35
C LEU A 183 3.20 -0.27 17.98
N LEU A 184 2.43 -1.20 17.42
CA LEU A 184 1.25 -1.80 18.04
C LEU A 184 1.46 -3.29 18.27
N VAL A 185 0.84 -3.83 19.31
CA VAL A 185 0.96 -5.24 19.68
C VAL A 185 -0.41 -5.84 19.94
N ASP A 186 -0.65 -7.06 19.45
CA ASP A 186 -1.87 -7.81 19.75
C ASP A 186 -1.80 -8.58 21.09
N GLU A 187 -2.87 -9.27 21.44
CA GLU A 187 -2.96 -10.06 22.68
C GLU A 187 -1.97 -11.24 22.75
N ASN A 188 -1.51 -11.72 21.59
CA ASN A 188 -0.57 -12.84 21.48
C ASN A 188 0.89 -12.37 21.44
N GLY A 189 1.13 -11.05 21.49
CA GLY A 189 2.47 -10.48 21.39
C GLY A 189 2.95 -10.29 19.95
N MET A 190 2.07 -10.40 18.95
CA MET A 190 2.44 -10.09 17.56
C MET A 190 2.58 -8.58 17.39
N GLU A 191 3.70 -8.16 16.83
CA GLU A 191 4.05 -6.76 16.59
C GLU A 191 3.56 -6.30 15.21
N TYR A 192 3.21 -5.02 15.13
CA TYR A 192 2.78 -4.33 13.92
C TYR A 192 3.38 -2.93 13.93
N TYR A 193 3.86 -2.47 12.78
CA TYR A 193 4.61 -1.22 12.67
C TYR A 193 3.96 -0.27 11.68
N TYR A 194 4.24 1.02 11.83
CA TYR A 194 3.99 2.02 10.81
C TYR A 194 5.03 3.14 10.92
N ASP A 195 5.34 3.77 9.80
CA ASP A 195 6.17 4.97 9.78
C ASP A 195 5.35 6.18 10.25
N LEU A 196 5.86 6.86 11.28
CA LEU A 196 5.23 8.04 11.89
C LEU A 196 5.07 9.21 10.91
N ASP A 197 5.93 9.28 9.88
CA ASP A 197 5.93 10.35 8.88
C ASP A 197 5.14 9.97 7.61
N SER A 198 4.56 8.77 7.57
CA SER A 198 3.84 8.24 6.40
C SER A 198 2.33 8.51 6.39
N ALA A 199 1.85 9.39 7.27
CA ALA A 199 0.42 9.69 7.36
C ALA A 199 -0.12 10.25 6.04
N ASP A 200 -1.23 9.70 5.59
CA ASP A 200 -1.95 10.22 4.43
C ASP A 200 -2.63 11.56 4.75
N LYS A 201 -3.25 12.16 3.73
CA LYS A 201 -3.96 13.45 3.88
C LYS A 201 -5.13 13.40 4.88
N ASN A 202 -5.55 12.21 5.29
CA ASN A 202 -6.62 11.97 6.26
C ASN A 202 -6.08 11.55 7.64
N HIS A 203 -4.79 11.74 7.91
CA HIS A 203 -4.16 11.38 9.18
C HIS A 203 -4.23 9.88 9.49
N ARG A 204 -4.11 9.05 8.44
CA ARG A 204 -4.07 7.60 8.56
C ARG A 204 -2.72 7.06 8.10
N VAL A 205 -2.23 6.07 8.82
CA VAL A 205 -0.96 5.39 8.57
C VAL A 205 -1.24 3.92 8.29
N THR A 206 -0.52 3.36 7.31
CA THR A 206 -0.62 1.95 6.93
C THR A 206 0.18 1.09 7.89
N LEU A 207 -0.40 -0.04 8.31
CA LEU A 207 0.28 -1.01 9.16
C LEU A 207 1.08 -2.03 8.35
N TYR A 208 2.14 -2.54 8.97
CA TYR A 208 3.03 -3.56 8.46
C TYR A 208 3.23 -4.65 9.52
N HIS A 209 3.48 -5.90 9.09
CA HIS A 209 3.84 -7.02 9.96
C HIS A 209 5.29 -6.91 10.45
N ASP A 210 6.17 -6.34 9.63
CA ASP A 210 7.55 -5.96 9.96
C ASP A 210 7.93 -4.64 9.27
N SER A 211 9.19 -4.47 8.82
CA SER A 211 9.61 -3.25 8.13
C SER A 211 9.05 -3.10 6.73
N ASP A 212 8.68 -4.19 6.06
CA ASP A 212 8.47 -4.22 4.61
C ASP A 212 7.13 -4.89 4.23
N ASP A 213 6.63 -5.82 5.05
CA ASP A 213 5.40 -6.56 4.80
C ASP A 213 4.14 -5.76 5.17
N ARG A 214 3.49 -5.16 4.16
CA ARG A 214 2.24 -4.42 4.35
C ARG A 214 1.12 -5.32 4.86
N LEU A 215 0.47 -4.93 5.96
CA LEU A 215 -0.72 -5.61 6.45
C LEU A 215 -1.92 -5.28 5.55
N ASP A 216 -2.37 -6.27 4.80
CA ASP A 216 -3.53 -6.16 3.91
C ASP A 216 -4.75 -6.94 4.42
N ALA A 217 -5.94 -6.38 4.24
CA ALA A 217 -7.21 -6.99 4.61
C ALA A 217 -8.05 -7.33 3.37
N PRO A 218 -8.38 -8.62 3.12
CA PRO A 218 -9.33 -9.03 2.10
C PRO A 218 -10.68 -8.35 2.26
N PHE A 219 -11.19 -7.72 1.19
CA PHE A 219 -12.47 -7.00 1.26
C PHE A 219 -13.38 -7.15 0.05
N TYR A 220 -12.85 -7.59 -1.10
CA TYR A 220 -13.63 -7.72 -2.32
C TYR A 220 -13.24 -8.98 -3.09
N LYS A 221 -14.21 -9.59 -3.78
CA LYS A 221 -13.97 -10.68 -4.74
C LYS A 221 -14.30 -10.15 -6.13
N GLY A 222 -13.31 -10.12 -7.01
CA GLY A 222 -13.43 -9.60 -8.37
C GLY A 222 -12.84 -10.55 -9.40
N THR A 223 -12.74 -10.07 -10.63
CA THR A 223 -12.05 -10.72 -11.73
C THR A 223 -11.07 -9.76 -12.36
N LEU A 224 -9.81 -10.19 -12.50
CA LEU A 224 -8.81 -9.48 -13.27
C LEU A 224 -8.87 -9.93 -14.72
N LYS A 225 -8.62 -8.98 -15.63
CA LYS A 225 -8.46 -9.23 -17.06
C LYS A 225 -7.01 -8.92 -17.40
N ILE A 226 -6.21 -9.92 -17.69
CA ILE A 226 -4.76 -9.79 -17.85
C ILE A 226 -4.43 -9.86 -19.33
N LYS A 227 -3.75 -8.84 -19.86
CA LYS A 227 -3.32 -8.88 -21.26
C LYS A 227 -2.33 -10.02 -21.47
N LYS A 228 -2.33 -10.62 -22.66
CA LYS A 228 -1.36 -11.67 -23.00
C LYS A 228 0.07 -11.17 -23.18
N ASP A 229 0.26 -9.85 -23.31
CA ASP A 229 1.54 -9.17 -23.33
C ASP A 229 1.88 -8.47 -22.00
N ALA A 230 1.09 -8.72 -20.94
CA ALA A 230 1.39 -8.21 -19.62
C ALA A 230 2.69 -8.82 -19.09
N ILE A 231 3.37 -8.08 -18.21
CA ILE A 231 4.61 -8.53 -17.57
C ILE A 231 4.31 -9.07 -16.18
N MET A 232 4.83 -10.25 -15.86
CA MET A 232 4.79 -10.84 -14.52
C MET A 232 6.20 -10.92 -13.94
N GLY A 233 6.34 -10.81 -12.62
CA GLY A 233 7.65 -11.05 -12.01
C GLY A 233 7.80 -10.67 -10.56
N GLU A 234 9.04 -10.75 -10.09
CA GLU A 234 9.46 -10.45 -8.73
C GLU A 234 10.49 -9.32 -8.75
N ALA A 235 10.20 -8.24 -8.00
CA ALA A 235 11.02 -7.05 -8.06
C ALA A 235 12.40 -7.22 -7.40
N ILE A 236 12.46 -7.95 -6.27
CA ILE A 236 13.69 -8.14 -5.47
C ILE A 236 14.78 -8.82 -6.30
N ILE A 237 14.42 -9.87 -7.03
CA ILE A 237 15.34 -10.63 -7.88
C ILE A 237 15.41 -10.09 -9.31
N GLN A 238 14.64 -9.04 -9.63
CA GLN A 238 14.56 -8.43 -10.97
C GLN A 238 14.23 -9.44 -12.07
N SER A 239 13.40 -10.43 -11.74
CA SER A 239 12.99 -11.47 -12.69
C SER A 239 11.63 -11.09 -13.26
N TYR A 240 11.57 -10.86 -14.57
CA TYR A 240 10.36 -10.46 -15.26
C TYR A 240 10.21 -11.22 -16.57
N GLU A 241 8.99 -11.69 -16.83
CA GLU A 241 8.63 -12.40 -18.03
C GLU A 241 7.25 -11.97 -18.53
N THR A 242 6.91 -12.37 -19.76
CA THR A 242 5.57 -12.12 -20.30
C THR A 242 4.64 -13.18 -19.74
N VAL A 243 3.49 -12.74 -19.21
CA VAL A 243 2.47 -13.60 -18.64
C VAL A 243 2.13 -14.77 -19.56
N SER A 244 2.22 -15.98 -19.02
CA SER A 244 1.73 -17.19 -19.66
C SER A 244 0.60 -17.86 -18.86
N GLU A 245 -0.15 -18.76 -19.51
CA GLU A 245 -1.18 -19.57 -18.83
C GLU A 245 -0.56 -20.50 -17.77
N GLU A 246 0.64 -21.01 -18.03
CA GLU A 246 1.39 -21.86 -17.11
C GLU A 246 1.74 -21.10 -15.83
N GLU A 247 2.30 -19.90 -15.97
CA GLU A 247 2.62 -18.99 -14.87
C GLU A 247 1.39 -18.65 -14.01
N LEU A 248 0.28 -18.25 -14.62
CA LEU A 248 -0.96 -17.91 -13.92
C LEU A 248 -1.66 -19.12 -13.28
N SER A 249 -1.26 -20.34 -13.66
CA SER A 249 -1.77 -21.59 -13.09
C SER A 249 -0.96 -22.10 -11.91
N ASN A 250 0.19 -21.48 -11.60
CA ASN A 250 1.01 -21.85 -10.46
C ASN A 250 0.29 -21.55 -9.13
N GLU A 251 0.63 -22.35 -8.11
CA GLU A 251 0.20 -22.07 -6.73
C GLU A 251 0.98 -20.85 -6.18
N ASP A 252 0.39 -20.11 -5.25
CA ASP A 252 0.95 -18.89 -4.60
C ASP A 252 1.01 -17.61 -5.47
N ASN A 253 -0.01 -17.37 -6.29
CA ASN A 253 -0.15 -16.16 -7.10
C ASN A 253 -0.70 -14.96 -6.31
N TRP A 254 0.15 -14.36 -5.45
CA TRP A 254 -0.14 -13.11 -4.76
C TRP A 254 0.71 -11.94 -5.28
N PHE A 255 0.07 -10.82 -5.62
CA PHE A 255 0.74 -9.64 -6.18
C PHE A 255 0.34 -8.36 -5.44
N ASN A 256 1.35 -7.57 -5.04
CA ASN A 256 1.19 -6.24 -4.42
C ASN A 256 1.65 -5.08 -5.33
N GLY A 257 2.11 -5.39 -6.55
CA GLY A 257 2.44 -4.42 -7.59
C GLY A 257 1.68 -4.69 -8.89
N VAL A 258 0.40 -4.32 -8.95
CA VAL A 258 -0.43 -4.55 -10.15
C VAL A 258 -0.74 -3.24 -10.88
N ALA A 259 -0.35 -3.14 -12.15
CA ALA A 259 -0.62 -1.97 -12.99
C ALA A 259 -1.72 -2.28 -14.02
N PHE A 260 -2.53 -1.27 -14.33
CA PHE A 260 -3.69 -1.39 -15.21
C PHE A 260 -3.64 -0.33 -16.30
N ASP A 261 -4.14 -0.68 -17.48
CA ASP A 261 -4.41 0.31 -18.52
C ASP A 261 -5.70 1.11 -18.25
N ASP A 262 -5.97 2.11 -19.08
CA ASP A 262 -7.16 2.96 -18.98
C ASP A 262 -8.49 2.20 -19.13
N MET A 263 -8.45 1.00 -19.70
CA MET A 263 -9.60 0.12 -19.90
C MET A 263 -9.79 -0.88 -18.74
N GLY A 264 -8.84 -0.96 -17.80
CA GLY A 264 -8.87 -1.86 -16.66
C GLY A 264 -8.28 -3.24 -16.90
N TYR A 265 -7.50 -3.41 -17.97
CA TYR A 265 -6.71 -4.61 -18.19
C TYR A 265 -5.38 -4.52 -17.46
N VAL A 266 -4.96 -5.62 -16.84
CA VAL A 266 -3.67 -5.72 -16.16
C VAL A 266 -2.56 -5.72 -17.21
N GLU A 267 -1.58 -4.84 -17.03
CA GLU A 267 -0.36 -4.75 -17.84
C GLU A 267 0.87 -5.24 -17.08
N LYS A 268 0.83 -5.23 -15.74
CA LYS A 268 1.92 -5.72 -14.89
C LYS A 268 1.38 -6.42 -13.65
N LEU A 269 1.99 -7.55 -13.29
CA LEU A 269 1.77 -8.33 -12.07
C LEU A 269 3.12 -8.52 -11.38
N VAL A 270 3.41 -7.71 -10.38
CA VAL A 270 4.70 -7.73 -9.69
C VAL A 270 4.51 -8.10 -8.23
N PHE A 271 5.29 -9.06 -7.77
CA PHE A 271 5.52 -9.32 -6.36
C PHE A 271 6.72 -8.48 -5.93
N PHE A 272 6.50 -7.49 -5.08
CA PHE A 272 7.59 -6.66 -4.56
C PHE A 272 8.44 -7.37 -3.53
N GLY A 273 7.97 -8.49 -2.99
CA GLY A 273 8.69 -9.30 -2.01
C GLY A 273 8.94 -8.60 -0.68
N ASP A 274 9.61 -9.37 0.16
CA ASP A 274 10.12 -9.07 1.50
C ASP A 274 11.66 -9.04 1.46
#